data_AF-A0A259KAF3-F1
#
_entry.id   AF-A0A259KAF3-F1
#
_cell.length_a   1.000
_cell.length_b   1.000
_cell.length_c   1.000
_cell.angle_alpha   90.00
_cell.angle_beta   90.00
_cell.angle_gamma   90.00
#
_symmetry.space_group_name_H-M   'P 1'
#
loop_
_entity.id
_entity.type
_entity.pdbx_description
1 polymer ?
#
loop_
_entity_poly.entity_id
_entity_poly.type
_entity_poly.pdbx_seq_one_letter_code
_entity_poly.pdbx_strand_id
1 'polypeptide(L)' 'MLKLIASRIATAIPSLIGVVIVTFMLTRVLPGDAAAYFAGPAATPQAIAEIRTKLGLDKPL' A
#
# COMPACT_ATOMS: atom_id res chain seq x y z
N MET A 1 -29.22 -24.53 1.50
CA MET A 1 -27.75 -24.39 1.35
C MET A 1 -27.35 -23.02 0.79
N LEU A 2 -27.95 -22.54 -0.30
CA LEU A 2 -27.62 -21.24 -0.92
C LEU A 2 -27.71 -20.04 0.05
N LYS A 3 -28.74 -19.98 0.90
CA LYS A 3 -28.90 -18.94 1.94
C LYS A 3 -27.77 -18.93 2.97
N LEU A 4 -27.21 -20.11 3.30
CA LEU A 4 -26.11 -20.25 4.24
C LEU A 4 -24.80 -19.74 3.62
N ILE A 5 -24.58 -20.05 2.34
CA ILE A 5 -23.42 -19.58 1.56
C ILE A 5 -23.48 -18.05 1.38
N ALA A 6 -24.64 -17.52 0.99
CA ALA A 6 -24.85 -16.07 0.85
C ALA A 6 -24.59 -15.33 2.17
N SER A 7 -25.06 -15.88 3.30
CA SER A 7 -24.80 -15.31 4.63
C SER A 7 -23.30 -15.30 4.97
N ARG A 8 -22.58 -16.39 4.69
CA ARG A 8 -21.13 -16.49 4.91
C ARG A 8 -20.34 -15.47 4.07
N ILE A 9 -20.73 -15.29 2.80
CA ILE A 9 -20.11 -14.30 1.91
C ILE A 9 -20.42 -12.88 2.38
N ALA A 10 -21.67 -12.60 2.75
CA ALA A 10 -22.08 -11.30 3.27
C ALA A 10 -21.29 -10.91 4.53
N THR A 11 -20.96 -11.87 5.41
CA THR A 11 -20.11 -11.63 6.58
C THR A 11 -18.62 -11.48 6.24
N ALA A 12 -18.16 -12.08 5.14
CA ALA A 12 -16.76 -11.97 4.71
C ALA A 12 -16.46 -10.61 4.05
N ILE A 13 -17.42 -10.02 3.33
CA ILE A 13 -17.24 -8.73 2.63
C ILE A 13 -16.72 -7.62 3.57
N PRO A 14 -17.32 -7.36 4.76
CA PRO A 14 -16.82 -6.36 5.70
C PRO A 14 -15.38 -6.63 6.16
N SER A 15 -15.04 -7.90 6.43
CA SER A 15 -13.68 -8.26 6.85
C SER A 15 -12.65 -8.00 5.75
N LEU A 16 -12.98 -8.33 4.49
CA LEU A 16 -12.12 -8.05 3.34
C LEU A 16 -11.94 -6.55 3.13
N ILE A 17 -13.02 -5.77 3.22
CA ILE A 17 -12.94 -4.31 3.13
C ILE A 17 -12.06 -3.76 4.25
N GLY A 18 -12.22 -4.24 5.49
CA GLY A 18 -11.39 -3.84 6.63
C GLY A 18 -9.91 -4.14 6.39
N VAL A 19 -9.59 -5.34 5.92
CA VAL A 19 -8.21 -5.73 5.60
C VAL A 19 -7.62 -4.85 4.50
N VAL A 20 -8.37 -4.58 3.43
CA VAL A 20 -7.92 -3.70 2.33
C VAL A 20 -7.64 -2.29 2.86
N ILE A 21 -8.59 -1.70 3.59
CA ILE A 21 -8.42 -0.35 4.16
C ILE A 21 -7.22 -0.31 5.10
N VAL A 22 -7.08 -1.26 6.02
CA VAL A 22 -5.96 -1.31 6.96
C VAL A 22 -4.64 -1.48 6.22
N THR A 23 -4.58 -2.37 5.23
CA THR A 23 -3.35 -2.58 4.43
C THR A 23 -2.96 -1.32 3.68
N PHE A 24 -3.89 -0.66 2.99
CA PHE A 24 -3.64 0.59 2.29
C PHE A 24 -3.27 1.74 3.24
N MET A 25 -3.96 1.84 4.38
CA MET A 25 -3.61 2.81 5.41
C MET A 25 -2.21 2.55 5.94
N LEU A 26 -1.85 1.31 6.27
CA LEU A 26 -0.51 0.97 6.73
C LEU A 26 0.54 1.31 5.67
N THR A 27 0.29 1.03 4.39
CA THR A 27 1.21 1.43 3.31
C THR A 27 1.36 2.94 3.17
N ARG A 28 0.33 3.72 3.53
CA ARG A 28 0.36 5.19 3.47
C ARG A 28 0.87 5.84 4.75
N VAL A 29 0.72 5.16 5.88
CA VAL A 29 1.19 5.58 7.21
C VAL A 29 2.65 5.17 7.43
N LEU A 30 3.17 4.18 6.69
CA LEU A 30 4.60 3.87 6.65
C LEU A 30 5.37 5.18 6.39
N PRO A 31 6.01 5.75 7.41
CA PRO A 31 6.69 7.02 7.32
C PRO A 31 8.05 6.71 6.72
N GLY A 32 8.08 6.60 5.41
CA GLY A 32 9.27 6.22 4.69
C GLY A 32 9.01 6.50 3.23
N ASP A 33 9.67 7.54 2.72
CA ASP A 33 9.79 7.74 1.29
C ASP A 33 10.25 6.41 0.69
N ALA A 34 9.36 5.74 -0.06
CA ALA A 34 9.68 4.44 -0.65
C ALA A 34 10.94 4.56 -1.51
N ALA A 35 11.15 5.73 -2.14
CA ALA A 35 12.39 6.02 -2.84
C ALA A 35 13.61 6.02 -1.90
N ALA A 36 13.50 6.55 -0.68
CA ALA A 36 14.58 6.51 0.31
C ALA A 36 14.84 5.10 0.87
N TYR A 37 13.79 4.29 1.03
CA TYR A 37 13.93 2.88 1.40
C TYR A 37 14.67 2.08 0.32
N PHE A 38 14.30 2.27 -0.96
CA PHE A 38 14.97 1.62 -2.08
C PHE A 38 16.37 2.16 -2.36
N ALA A 39 16.62 3.46 -2.11
CA ALA A 39 17.94 4.06 -2.31
C ALA A 39 18.95 3.62 -1.24
N GLY A 40 18.48 3.23 -0.06
CA GLY A 40 19.31 2.77 1.05
C GLY A 40 19.81 3.91 1.95
N PRO A 41 20.34 3.57 3.14
CA PRO A 41 20.61 4.54 4.22
C PRO A 41 21.75 5.53 3.94
N ALA A 42 22.58 5.28 2.91
CA ALA A 42 23.68 6.17 2.49
C ALA A 42 23.37 6.94 1.20
N ALA A 43 22.14 6.87 0.67
CA ALA A 43 21.78 7.53 -0.56
C ALA A 43 21.77 9.06 -0.41
N THR A 44 22.32 9.75 -1.41
CA THR A 44 22.23 11.20 -1.48
C THR A 44 20.80 11.62 -1.84
N PRO A 45 20.38 12.85 -1.48
CA PRO A 45 19.06 13.37 -1.85
C PRO A 45 18.81 13.34 -3.37
N GLN A 46 19.86 13.52 -4.19
CA GLN A 46 19.73 13.42 -5.64
C GLN A 46 19.43 11.98 -6.11
N ALA A 47 20.09 10.97 -5.53
CA ALA A 47 19.85 9.57 -5.86
C ALA A 47 18.42 9.12 -5.49
N ILE A 48 17.90 9.61 -4.36
CA ILE A 48 16.52 9.35 -3.93
C ILE A 48 15.53 9.97 -4.93
N ALA A 49 15.75 11.20 -5.39
CA ALA A 49 14.89 11.85 -6.38
C ALA A 49 14.92 11.12 -7.74
N GLU A 50 16.08 10.67 -8.19
CA GLU A 50 16.20 9.90 -9.43
C GLU A 50 15.48 8.55 -9.33
N ILE A 51 15.59 7.86 -8.19
CA ILE A 51 14.87 6.61 -7.92
C ILE A 51 13.36 6.86 -7.86
N ARG A 52 12.92 7.96 -7.24
CA ARG A 52 11.51 8.35 -7.16
C ARG A 52 10.90 8.52 -8.56
N THR A 53 11.58 9.22 -9.45
CA THR A 53 11.14 9.41 -10.85
C THR A 53 11.23 8.12 -11.66
N LYS A 54 12.30 7.32 -11.50
CA LYS A 54 12.45 6.01 -12.18
C LYS A 54 11.35 5.02 -11.78
N LEU A 55 10.94 5.02 -10.52
CA LEU A 55 9.88 4.16 -9.99
C LEU A 55 8.48 4.75 -10.21
N GLY A 56 8.36 5.96 -10.74
CA GLY A 56 7.08 6.65 -10.96
C GLY A 56 6.31 6.96 -9.67
N LEU A 57 7.02 7.04 -8.54
CA LEU A 57 6.47 7.32 -7.22
C LEU A 57 6.07 8.81 -7.05
N ASP A 58 6.44 9.65 -8.01
CA ASP A 58 6.06 11.06 -8.16
C ASP A 58 4.74 11.26 -8.93
N LYS A 59 4.16 10.19 -9.48
CA LYS A 59 2.88 10.27 -10.21
C LYS A 59 1.70 10.10 -9.25
N PRO A 60 0.64 10.93 -9.38
CA PRO A 60 -0.59 10.72 -8.63
C PRO A 60 -1.26 9.40 -9.06
N LEU A 61 -1.91 8.74 -8.10
CA LEU A 61 -2.74 7.55 -8.31
C LEU A 61 -4.03 7.88 -9.07
#